data_AF-A0A972XJJ5-F1
#
_entry.id   AF-A0A972XJJ5-F1
#
_cell.length_a   1.000
_cell.length_b   1.000
_cell.length_c   1.000
_cell.angle_alpha   90.00
_cell.angle_beta   90.00
_cell.angle_gamma   90.00
#
_symmetry.space_group_name_H-M   'P 1'
#
loop_
_entity.id
_entity.type
_entity.pdbx_description
1 polymer ?
#
loop_
_entity_poly.entity_id
_entity_poly.type
_entity_poly.pdbx_seq_one_letter_code
_entity_poly.pdbx_strand_id
1 'polypeptide(L)' 'MDDVLMQAPLFLALDPEGAAALRASLTERSVTKGEIIFQEGEPGNRMYVILEGKVKLGQSSNDGRESL' A
#
# COMPACT_ATOMS: atom_id res chain seq x y z
N MET A 1 17.56 6.20 -7.22
CA MET A 1 16.28 5.49 -7.16
C MET A 1 15.43 6.30 -6.20
N ASP A 2 14.50 7.08 -6.72
CA ASP A 2 13.70 8.00 -5.92
C ASP A 2 12.89 7.23 -4.88
N ASP A 3 13.08 7.61 -3.62
CA ASP A 3 12.55 6.88 -2.49
C ASP A 3 11.10 7.32 -2.25
N VAL A 4 10.20 6.88 -3.13
CA VAL A 4 8.74 7.09 -3.01
C VAL A 4 8.25 6.71 -1.61
N LEU A 5 8.90 5.71 -1.00
CA LEU A 5 8.66 5.31 0.38
C LEU A 5 8.85 6.47 1.37
N MET A 6 9.96 7.21 1.29
CA MET A 6 10.25 8.34 2.17
C MET A 6 9.42 9.58 1.87
N GLN A 7 8.68 9.60 0.76
CA GLN A 7 7.76 10.69 0.42
C GLN A 7 6.38 10.50 1.08
N ALA A 8 6.05 9.30 1.54
CA ALA A 8 4.78 9.08 2.23
C ALA A 8 4.79 9.81 3.59
N PRO A 9 3.76 10.61 3.92
CA PRO A 9 3.70 11.38 5.17
C PRO A 9 3.93 10.55 6.45
N LEU A 10 3.57 9.26 6.40
CA LEU A 10 3.74 8.34 7.52
C LEU A 10 5.21 8.11 7.91
N PHE A 11 6.14 8.27 6.96
CA PHE A 11 7.56 7.92 7.15
C PHE A 11 8.49 9.14 7.23
N LEU A 12 7.94 10.36 7.17
CA LEU A 12 8.73 11.60 7.21
C LEU A 12 9.53 11.81 8.51
N ALA A 13 9.10 11.18 9.60
CA ALA A 13 9.75 11.31 10.90
C ALA A 13 10.89 10.29 11.13
N LEU A 14 11.12 9.37 10.17
CA LEU A 14 12.19 8.38 10.29
C LEU A 14 13.54 9.00 9.97
N ASP A 15 14.49 8.77 10.86
CA ASP A 15 15.91 9.02 10.61
C ASP A 15 16.46 8.00 9.58
N PRO A 16 17.67 8.22 9.04
CA PRO A 16 18.23 7.35 8.01
C PRO A 16 18.37 5.87 8.42
N GLU A 17 18.61 5.58 9.70
CA GLU A 17 18.73 4.20 10.19
C GLU A 17 17.35 3.54 10.25
N GLY A 18 16.35 4.23 10.81
CA GLY A 18 14.96 3.78 10.82
C GLY A 18 14.40 3.55 9.42
N ALA A 19 14.74 4.42 8.47
CA ALA A 19 14.38 4.27 7.06
C ALA A 19 15.02 3.03 6.41
N ALA A 20 16.31 2.79 6.68
CA ALA A 20 17.01 1.61 6.17
C ALA A 20 16.41 0.31 6.73
N ALA A 21 16.11 0.29 8.04
CA ALA A 21 15.46 -0.85 8.70
C ALA A 21 14.05 -1.10 8.13
N LEU A 22 13.27 -0.04 7.92
CA LEU A 22 11.95 -0.14 7.30
C LEU A 22 12.06 -0.74 5.89
N ARG A 23 12.95 -0.22 5.04
CA ARG A 23 13.17 -0.75 3.69
C ARG A 23 13.57 -2.21 3.70
N ALA A 24 14.45 -2.62 4.61
CA ALA A 24 14.87 -4.01 4.75
C ALA A 24 13.73 -4.94 5.21
N SER A 25 12.73 -4.41 5.92
CA SER A 25 11.57 -5.17 6.37
C SER A 25 10.46 -5.30 5.31
N LEU A 26 10.49 -4.45 4.27
CA LEU A 26 9.51 -4.47 3.20
C LEU A 26 9.78 -5.59 2.21
N THR A 27 8.70 -6.13 1.65
CA THR A 27 8.75 -7.15 0.61
C THR A 27 8.15 -6.58 -0.67
N GLU A 28 8.92 -6.57 -1.76
CA GLU A 28 8.41 -6.18 -3.07
C GLU A 28 7.40 -7.22 -3.57
N ARG A 29 6.24 -6.74 -4.01
CA ARG A 29 5.21 -7.56 -4.62
C ARG A 29 4.77 -6.92 -5.93
N SER A 30 4.92 -7.66 -7.03
CA SER A 30 4.33 -7.30 -8.31
C SER A 30 2.90 -7.84 -8.39
N VAL A 31 1.98 -7.01 -8.88
CA VAL A 31 0.57 -7.38 -9.09
C VAL A 31 0.19 -7.10 -10.54
N THR A 32 -0.63 -7.97 -11.11
CA THR A 32 -1.08 -7.83 -12.49
C THR A 32 -2.41 -7.08 -12.58
N LYS A 33 -2.74 -6.53 -13.76
CA LYS A 33 -4.01 -5.85 -13.98
C LYS A 33 -5.18 -6.79 -13.70
N GLY A 34 -6.07 -6.38 -12.79
CA GLY A 34 -7.25 -7.15 -12.39
C GLY A 34 -7.01 -8.08 -11.19
N GLU A 35 -5.78 -8.16 -10.69
CA GLU A 35 -5.47 -8.89 -9.45
C GLU A 35 -6.02 -8.12 -8.23
N ILE A 36 -6.62 -8.85 -7.31
CA ILE A 36 -7.12 -8.31 -6.04
C ILE A 36 -5.99 -8.37 -5.01
N ILE A 37 -5.64 -7.22 -4.43
CA ILE A 37 -4.56 -7.13 -3.42
C ILE A 37 -5.04 -7.61 -2.05
N PHE A 38 -6.23 -7.20 -1.65
CA PHE A 38 -6.97 -7.61 -0.45
C PHE A 38 -8.46 -7.34 -0.64
N GLN A 39 -9.31 -7.98 0.16
CA GLN A 39 -10.77 -7.80 0.16
C GLN A 39 -11.28 -7.19 1.46
N GLU A 40 -12.41 -6.49 1.39
CA GLU A 40 -13.09 -5.96 2.56
C GLU A 40 -13.53 -7.11 3.50
N GLY A 41 -13.30 -6.94 4.80
CA GLY A 41 -13.58 -7.96 5.81
C GLY A 41 -12.44 -8.93 6.07
N GLU A 42 -11.37 -8.91 5.27
CA GLU A 42 -10.16 -9.67 5.59
C GLU A 42 -9.41 -9.06 6.79
N PRO A 43 -8.76 -9.89 7.64
CA PRO A 43 -7.94 -9.39 8.74
C PRO A 43 -6.85 -8.42 8.26
N GLY A 44 -6.93 -7.17 8.73
CA GLY A 44 -5.99 -6.11 8.35
C GLY A 44 -4.69 -6.18 9.15
N ASN A 45 -3.67 -6.83 8.60
CA ASN A 45 -2.32 -6.85 9.18
C ASN A 45 -1.19 -6.46 8.20
N ARG A 46 -1.55 -5.84 7.07
CA ARG A 46 -0.60 -5.45 6.02
C ARG A 46 -0.80 -3.99 5.62
N MET A 47 0.31 -3.32 5.31
CA MET A 47 0.35 -2.01 4.67
C MET A 47 1.03 -2.16 3.32
N TYR A 48 0.54 -1.44 2.31
CA TYR A 48 1.13 -1.41 0.98
C TYR A 48 1.51 0.02 0.60
N VAL A 49 2.63 0.17 -0.09
CA VAL A 49 3.05 1.42 -0.73
C VAL A 49 3.12 1.16 -2.23
N ILE A 50 2.47 2.00 -3.04
CA ILE A 50 2.46 1.86 -4.49
C ILE A 50 3.73 2.54 -5.02
N LEU A 51 4.67 1.74 -5.52
CA LEU A 51 5.90 2.25 -6.15
C LEU A 51 5.64 2.69 -7.61
N GLU A 52 4.85 1.91 -8.34
CA GLU A 52 4.49 2.18 -9.72
C GLU A 52 3.07 1.69 -10.01
N GLY A 53 2.37 2.37 -10.93
CA GLY A 53 1.03 2.01 -11.37
C GLY A 53 -0.09 2.65 -10.55
N LYS A 54 -1.29 2.06 -10.60
CA LYS A 54 -2.48 2.56 -9.92
C LYS A 54 -3.28 1.38 -9.37
N VAL A 55 -3.81 1.56 -8.16
CA VAL A 55 -4.72 0.63 -7.50
C VAL A 55 -6.05 1.33 -7.30
N LYS A 56 -7.15 0.60 -7.52
CA LYS A 56 -8.49 1.07 -7.22
C LYS A 56 -8.92 0.49 -5.88
N LEU A 57 -9.31 1.37 -4.96
CA LEU A 57 -10.00 0.95 -3.73
C LEU A 57 -11.50 1.07 -3.96
N GLY A 58 -12.24 0.05 -3.59
CA GLY A 58 -13.70 0.07 -3.57
C GLY A 58 -14.18 -0.40 -2.20
N GLN A 59 -15.27 0.18 -1.71
CA GLN A 59 -15.99 -0.33 -0.55
C GLN A 59 -17.34 -0.87 -1.03
N SER A 60 -17.72 -2.06 -0.57
CA SER A 60 -19.04 -2.61 -0.85
C SER A 60 -20.05 -1.92 0.06
N SER A 61 -20.74 -0.90 -0.44
CA SER A 61 -21.86 -0.32 0.30
C SER A 61 -23.01 -1.32 0.39
N ASN A 62 -23.69 -1.39 1.54
CA ASN A 62 -24.85 -2.28 1.77
C ASN A 62 -26.06 -2.00 0.85
N ASP A 63 -25.98 -0.96 0.00
CA ASP A 63 -26.95 -0.56 -1.02
C ASP A 63 -26.59 -1.06 -2.44
N GLY A 64 -25.50 -1.82 -2.61
CA GLY A 64 -25.07 -2.36 -3.92
C GLY A 64 -24.39 -1.36 -4.85
N ARG A 65 -24.11 -0.14 -4.38
CA ARG A 65 -23.33 0.86 -5.10
C ARG A 65 -21.87 0.82 -4.65
N GLU A 66 -20.98 0.48 -5.58
CA GLU A 66 -19.54 0.64 -5.41
C GLU A 66 -19.16 2.11 -5.58
N SER A 67 -18.59 2.73 -4.55
CA SER A 67 -17.93 4.04 -4.69
C SER A 67 -16.53 3.80 -5.25
N LEU A 68 -16.23 4.41 -6.40
CA LEU A 68 -14.99 4.25 -7.18
C LEU A 68 -14.03 5.42 -6.99
#